data_AF-A0A396I313-F1
#
_entry.id   AF-A0A396I313-F1
#
_cell.length_a   1.000
_cell.length_b   1.000
_cell.length_c   1.000
_cell.angle_alpha   90.00
_cell.angle_beta   90.00
_cell.angle_gamma   90.00
#
_symmetry.space_group_name_H-M   'P 1'
#
loop_
_entity.id
_entity.type
_entity.pdbx_description
1 polymer ?
#
loop_
_entity_poly.entity_id
_entity_poly.type
_entity_poly.pdbx_seq_one_letter_code
_entity_poly.pdbx_strand_id
1 'polypeptide(L)'
;MAAIQELSELTDSLRHDETSNNSRRPSTFLNVVALGNVGSGKSAELNSLIGHIVLPTGENVATIAPVVVHLQRDTSLSSKSIIVQIDDKSQQVSANYLI
;
A
#
# COMPACT_ATOMS: atom_id res chain seq x y z
N MET A 1 -19.49 11.77 -0.03
CA MET A 1 -18.26 12.39 0.54
C MET A 1 -18.10 12.17 2.05
N ALA A 2 -19.16 11.85 2.82
CA ALA A 2 -19.05 11.60 4.26
C ALA A 2 -18.28 10.31 4.65
N ALA A 3 -18.47 9.21 3.91
CA ALA A 3 -17.90 7.90 4.28
C ALA A 3 -16.36 7.85 4.28
N ILE A 4 -15.69 8.59 3.38
CA ILE A 4 -14.21 8.63 3.33
C ILE A 4 -13.66 9.42 4.52
N GLN A 5 -14.34 10.51 4.89
CA GLN A 5 -13.99 11.33 6.05
C GLN A 5 -14.14 10.52 7.35
N GLU A 6 -15.26 9.82 7.49
CA GLU A 6 -15.53 8.93 8.62
C GLU A 6 -14.47 7.81 8.73
N LEU A 7 -14.09 7.20 7.60
CA LEU A 7 -12.99 6.23 7.56
C LEU A 7 -11.64 6.83 7.97
N SER A 8 -11.36 8.06 7.57
CA SER A 8 -10.12 8.76 7.98
C SER A 8 -10.10 8.97 9.49
N GLU A 9 -11.21 9.42 10.08
CA GLU A 9 -11.34 9.66 11.51
C GLU A 9 -11.23 8.35 12.32
N LEU A 10 -11.88 7.28 11.85
CA LEU A 10 -11.72 5.93 12.39
C LEU A 10 -10.26 5.46 12.30
N THR A 11 -9.58 5.71 11.18
CA THR A 11 -8.16 5.35 10.99
C THR A 11 -7.28 6.01 12.04
N ASP A 12 -7.46 7.31 12.27
CA ASP A 12 -6.64 8.07 13.20
C ASP A 12 -6.91 7.67 14.65
N SER A 13 -8.15 7.29 14.99
CA SER A 13 -8.47 6.71 16.30
C SER A 13 -7.78 5.37 16.55
N LEU A 14 -7.77 4.46 15.56
CA LEU A 14 -7.11 3.15 15.67
C LEU A 14 -5.60 3.29 15.85
N ARG A 15 -4.99 4.30 15.21
CA ARG A 15 -3.55 4.60 15.35
C ARG A 15 -3.18 5.11 16.73
N HIS A 16 -4.10 5.78 17.43
CA HIS A 16 -3.82 6.38 18.73
C HIS A 16 -3.71 5.32 19.84
N ASP A 17 -4.44 4.21 19.71
CA ASP A 17 -4.48 3.12 20.69
C ASP A 17 -3.18 2.29 20.72
N GLU A 18 -2.48 2.21 19.58
CA GLU A 18 -1.18 1.53 19.42
C GLU A 18 -0.02 2.23 20.17
N THR A 19 -0.18 3.51 20.54
CA THR A 19 0.82 4.25 21.33
C THR A 19 0.75 3.96 22.83
N SER A 20 -0.41 3.51 23.32
CA SER A 20 -0.66 3.25 24.74
C SER A 20 -0.46 1.77 25.12
N ASN A 21 -0.67 0.88 24.16
CA ASN A 21 -0.41 -0.55 24.29
C ASN A 21 0.69 -0.95 23.30
N ASN A 22 1.88 -1.28 23.80
CA ASN A 22 3.08 -1.67 23.06
C ASN A 22 2.96 -2.98 22.25
N SER A 23 1.77 -3.35 21.77
CA SER A 23 1.61 -4.42 20.78
C SER A 23 2.04 -3.88 19.42
N ARG A 24 3.27 -4.16 19.02
CA ARG A 24 3.85 -3.88 17.67
C ARG A 24 3.04 -4.54 16.53
N ARG A 25 1.77 -4.22 16.34
CA ARG A 25 1.04 -4.61 15.15
C ARG A 25 1.02 -3.40 14.22
N PRO A 26 1.78 -3.41 13.12
CA PRO A 26 1.65 -2.36 12.13
C PRO A 26 0.20 -2.32 11.69
N SER A 27 -0.48 -1.19 11.92
CA SER A 27 -1.88 -0.99 11.57
C SER A 27 -2.07 -1.21 10.07
N THR A 28 -2.59 -2.39 9.70
CA THR A 28 -3.09 -2.67 8.36
C THR A 28 -4.54 -2.19 8.28
N PHE A 29 -4.79 -0.89 8.49
CA PHE A 29 -6.16 -0.38 8.47
C PHE A 29 -6.87 -0.66 7.14
N LEU A 30 -6.10 -0.74 6.04
CA LEU A 30 -6.62 -1.05 4.72
C LEU A 30 -5.79 -2.14 4.04
N ASN A 31 -6.39 -3.32 3.90
CA ASN A 31 -5.87 -4.40 3.05
C ASN A 31 -6.62 -4.35 1.72
N VAL A 32 -5.88 -4.17 0.63
CA VAL A 32 -6.44 -4.17 -0.73
C VAL A 32 -6.05 -5.47 -1.41
N VAL A 33 -7.04 -6.16 -1.96
CA VAL A 33 -6.82 -7.39 -2.74
C VAL A 33 -7.41 -7.17 -4.13
N ALA A 34 -6.57 -7.28 -5.17
CA ALA A 34 -7.02 -7.20 -6.54
C ALA A 34 -7.39 -8.61 -7.05
N LEU A 35 -8.63 -8.77 -7.51
CA LEU A 35 -9.17 -10.01 -8.07
C LEU A 35 -9.70 -9.75 -9.48
N GLY A 36 -9.54 -10.70 -10.40
CA GLY A 36 -9.91 -10.51 -11.80
C GLY A 36 -9.19 -11.46 -12.75
N ASN A 37 -9.66 -11.54 -13.99
CA ASN A 37 -9.13 -12.47 -14.99
C ASN A 37 -7.69 -12.13 -15.43
N VAL A 38 -7.01 -13.06 -16.10
CA VAL A 38 -5.71 -12.77 -16.72
C VAL A 38 -5.87 -11.62 -17.72
N GLY A 39 -4.92 -10.66 -17.73
CA GLY A 39 -4.96 -9.49 -18.63
C GLY A 39 -5.89 -8.36 -18.20
N SER A 40 -6.61 -8.46 -17.07
CA SER A 40 -7.56 -7.41 -16.62
C SER A 40 -6.92 -6.16 -16.00
N GLY A 41 -5.59 -6.02 -16.03
CA GLY A 41 -4.91 -4.83 -15.52
C GLY A 41 -4.74 -4.70 -13.99
N LYS A 42 -5.00 -5.76 -13.21
CA LYS A 42 -4.92 -5.75 -11.72
C LYS A 42 -3.66 -5.07 -11.16
N SER A 43 -2.48 -5.44 -11.65
CA SER A 43 -1.21 -4.88 -11.17
C SER A 43 -0.99 -3.44 -11.62
N ALA A 44 -1.56 -3.03 -12.76
CA ALA A 44 -1.50 -1.66 -13.23
C ALA A 44 -2.35 -0.73 -12.35
N GLU A 45 -3.55 -1.17 -11.96
CA GLU A 45 -4.40 -0.43 -11.02
C GLU A 45 -3.76 -0.31 -9.65
N LEU A 46 -3.18 -1.40 -9.12
CA LEU A 46 -2.46 -1.35 -7.85
C LEU A 46 -1.22 -0.45 -7.90
N ASN A 47 -0.45 -0.47 -9.00
CA ASN A 47 0.65 0.46 -9.21
C ASN A 47 0.18 1.92 -9.25
N SER A 48 -0.97 2.19 -9.88
CA SER A 48 -1.60 3.52 -9.90
C SER A 48 -2.05 3.97 -8.51
N LEU A 49 -2.64 3.06 -7.71
CA LEU A 49 -3.04 3.33 -6.33
C LEU A 49 -1.84 3.65 -5.42
N ILE A 50 -0.71 2.96 -5.62
CA ILE A 50 0.54 3.20 -4.90
C ILE A 50 1.23 4.48 -5.43
N GLY A 51 1.01 4.84 -6.69
CA GLY A 51 1.73 5.89 -7.40
C GLY A 51 3.16 5.48 -7.81
N HIS A 52 3.45 4.17 -7.87
CA HIS A 52 4.76 3.63 -8.25
C HIS A 52 4.61 2.31 -8.99
N ILE A 53 5.49 2.04 -9.96
CA ILE A 53 5.58 0.73 -10.60
C ILE A 53 6.32 -0.22 -9.68
N VAL A 54 5.59 -0.98 -8.87
CA VAL A 54 6.15 -1.95 -7.95
C VAL A 54 5.79 -3.39 -8.35
N LEU A 55 4.60 -3.58 -8.91
CA LEU A 55 4.12 -4.87 -9.39
C LEU A 55 4.39 -5.03 -10.89
N PRO A 56 4.69 -6.26 -11.35
CA PRO A 56 4.86 -6.55 -12.77
C PRO A 56 3.55 -6.35 -13.54
N THR A 57 3.62 -5.68 -14.69
CA THR A 57 2.50 -5.46 -15.62
C THR A 57 2.83 -6.03 -17.00
N GLY A 58 1.82 -6.45 -17.74
CA GLY A 58 1.98 -7.01 -19.09
C GLY A 58 0.66 -7.56 -19.64
N GLU A 59 0.59 -7.75 -20.95
CA GLU A 59 -0.60 -8.25 -21.67
C GLU A 59 -0.93 -9.72 -21.36
N ASN A 60 0.08 -10.51 -20.98
CA ASN A 60 -0.04 -11.92 -20.62
C ASN A 60 -0.14 -12.13 -19.09
N VAL A 61 0.18 -13.34 -18.60
CA VAL A 61 0.26 -13.64 -17.16
C VAL A 61 1.43 -12.85 -16.52
N ALA A 62 1.15 -11.62 -16.11
CA ALA A 62 2.13 -10.74 -15.46
C ALA A 62 2.42 -11.16 -14.00
N THR A 63 1.45 -11.78 -13.34
CA THR A 63 1.53 -12.22 -11.95
C THR A 63 1.40 -13.74 -11.90
N ILE A 64 2.53 -14.44 -11.79
CA ILE A 64 2.62 -15.92 -11.83
C ILE A 64 2.53 -16.56 -10.43
N ALA A 65 2.54 -15.76 -9.37
CA ALA A 65 2.42 -16.19 -7.98
C ALA A 65 1.75 -15.07 -7.15
N PRO A 66 1.15 -15.38 -5.99
CA PRO A 66 0.66 -14.35 -5.08
C PRO A 66 1.79 -13.39 -4.69
N VAL A 67 1.54 -12.08 -4.79
CA VAL A 67 2.48 -11.03 -4.37
C VAL A 67 1.83 -10.25 -3.24
N VAL A 68 2.55 -10.10 -2.13
CA VAL A 68 2.14 -9.27 -1.01
C VAL A 68 3.03 -8.03 -0.96
N VAL A 69 2.40 -6.86 -0.95
CA VAL A 69 3.09 -5.58 -0.86
C VAL A 69 2.75 -4.95 0.48
N HIS A 70 3.78 -4.69 1.28
CA HIS A 70 3.66 -3.94 2.52
C HIS A 70 4.09 -2.50 2.27
N LEU A 71 3.21 -1.55 2.63
CA LEU A 71 3.50 -0.12 2.57
C LEU A 71 3.73 0.39 3.99
N GLN A 72 4.88 1.00 4.23
CA GLN A 72 5.21 1.64 5.49
C GLN A 72 5.52 3.10 5.24
N ARG A 73 5.04 3.99 6.12
CA ARG A 73 5.46 5.39 6.06
C ARG A 73 6.90 5.47 6.52
N ASP A 74 7.75 6.14 5.75
CA ASP A 74 9.08 6.45 6.20
C ASP A 74 9.03 7.73 7.06
N THR A 75 9.47 7.61 8.32
CA THR A 75 9.48 8.73 9.26
C THR A 75 10.80 9.53 9.23
N SER A 76 11.79 9.09 8.44
CA SER A 76 13.10 9.72 8.36
C SER A 76 13.19 10.87 7.35
N LEU A 77 12.38 10.84 6.29
CA LEU A 77 12.46 11.80 5.17
C LEU A 77 11.09 12.41 4.83
N SER A 78 10.65 13.45 5.55
CA SER A 78 9.41 14.18 5.27
C SER A 78 8.14 13.29 5.32
N SER A 79 6.96 13.88 5.56
CA SER A 79 5.68 13.14 5.65
C SER A 79 5.20 12.52 4.32
N LYS A 80 6.04 12.49 3.28
CA LYS A 80 5.71 12.16 1.89
C LYS A 80 6.43 10.93 1.33
N SER A 81 7.26 10.25 2.13
CA SER A 81 8.00 9.07 1.70
C SER A 81 7.36 7.77 2.20
N ILE A 82 7.38 6.75 1.35
CA ILE A 82 6.80 5.44 1.61
C ILE A 82 7.90 4.40 1.35
N ILE A 83 8.04 3.44 2.27
CA ILE A 83 8.83 2.23 2.07
C ILE A 83 7.88 1.18 1.52
N VAL A 84 8.22 0.66 0.35
CA VAL A 84 7.53 -0.48 -0.24
C VAL A 84 8.36 -1.72 0.04
N GLN A 85 7.75 -2.69 0.70
CA GLN A 85 8.38 -3.97 1.01
C GLN A 85 7.66 -5.08 0.27
N ILE A 86 8.42 -5.84 -0.52
CA ILE A 86 7.98 -7.08 -1.16
C ILE A 86 8.91 -8.17 -0.64
N ASP A 87 8.33 -9.17 0.03
CA ASP A 87 9.09 -10.20 0.74
C ASP A 87 10.14 -9.57 1.68
N ASP A 88 11.40 -9.99 1.59
CA ASP A 88 12.52 -9.45 2.38
C ASP A 88 13.22 -8.24 1.73
N LYS A 89 12.72 -7.73 0.61
CA LYS A 89 13.30 -6.60 -0.11
C LYS A 89 12.50 -5.32 0.16
N SER A 90 13.19 -4.32 0.71
CA SER A 90 12.63 -2.99 0.95
C SER A 90 13.15 -2.00 -0.09
N GLN A 91 12.25 -1.21 -0.65
CA GLN A 91 12.55 -0.12 -1.57
C GLN A 91 11.91 1.16 -1.06
N GLN A 92 12.71 2.19 -0.83
CA GLN A 92 12.21 3.53 -0.50
C GLN A 92 11.75 4.20 -1.80
N VAL A 93 10.50 4.68 -1.82
CA VAL A 93 9.92 5.38 -2.96
C VAL A 93 9.33 6.72 -2.50
N SER A 94 9.46 7.75 -3.34
CA SER A 94 8.94 9.09 -3.07
C SER A 94 7.61 9.28 -3.81
N ALA A 95 6.54 9.67 -3.12
CA ALA A 95 5.17 9.78 -3.67
C ALA A 95 4.96 10.85 -4.77
N ASN A 96 6.03 11.38 -5.39
CA ASN A 96 5.96 12.49 -6.35
C ASN A 96 5.82 12.06 -7.81
N TYR A 97 5.78 10.77 -8.14
CA TYR A 97 5.63 10.32 -9.53
C TYR A 97 4.18 9.89 -9.79
N LEU A 98 3.41 10.72 -10.49
CA LEU A 98 2.16 10.30 -11.13
C LEU A 98 2.53 9.67 -12.47
N ILE A 99 1.96 8.49 -12.75
CA ILE A 99 2.01 7.81 -14.06
C ILE A 99 0.65 7.96 -14.70
#